data_AF-A0A3G1LCY5-F1
#
_entry.id   AF-A0A3G1LCY5-F1
#
_cell.length_a   1.000
_cell.length_b   1.000
_cell.length_c   1.000
_cell.angle_alpha   90.00
_cell.angle_beta   90.00
_cell.angle_gamma   90.00
#
_symmetry.space_group_name_H-M   'P 1'
#
loop_
_entity.id
_entity.type
_entity.pdbx_description
1 polymer ?
#
loop_
_entity_poly.entity_id
_entity_poly.type
_entity_poly.pdbx_seq_one_letter_code
_entity_poly.pdbx_strand_id
1 'polypeptide(L)'
;EFLEEWGLESLEENAHSTTPCTKVFVNGVWMGVHRDPANLVKTIKKLRRKDDISPEVSLVRDIREKELRLYTDPGRVCRPLFIVENQQLVLQKKHVKWIVRGSDDDGQEYKWEQLIKTGIIELLDAEEEETVMISMSPDDLETSRNQQNGLDTHTNEGEFDPAARLKAGVNAHTWTHCEIHPSMILGICASI
;
A
#
# COMPACT_ATOMS: atom_id res chain seq x y z
N GLU A 1 -21.53 -7.80 -11.19
CA GLU A 1 -21.26 -6.91 -12.34
C GLU A 1 -19.79 -6.51 -12.47
N PHE A 2 -19.24 -5.56 -11.71
CA PHE A 2 -17.84 -5.10 -11.92
C PHE A 2 -16.78 -6.22 -11.96
N LEU A 3 -16.81 -7.19 -11.04
CA LEU A 3 -15.83 -8.29 -11.05
C LEU A 3 -16.04 -9.27 -12.22
N GLU A 4 -17.27 -9.46 -12.67
CA GLU A 4 -17.61 -10.35 -13.79
C GLU A 4 -17.09 -9.77 -15.12
N GLU A 5 -17.19 -8.45 -15.30
CA GLU A 5 -16.63 -7.74 -16.46
C GLU A 5 -15.10 -7.87 -16.56
N TRP A 6 -14.43 -8.10 -15.44
CA TRP A 6 -12.98 -8.24 -15.35
C TRP A 6 -12.49 -9.70 -15.43
N GLY A 7 -13.33 -10.62 -15.91
CA GLY A 7 -12.93 -12.00 -16.18
C GLY A 7 -13.00 -12.92 -14.96
N LEU A 8 -13.85 -12.59 -13.99
CA LEU A 8 -14.24 -13.53 -12.95
C LEU A 8 -15.11 -14.63 -13.58
N GLU A 9 -14.66 -15.87 -13.50
CA GLU A 9 -15.40 -17.05 -13.96
C GLU A 9 -16.30 -17.58 -12.85
N SER A 10 -17.55 -17.90 -13.19
CA SER A 10 -18.51 -18.48 -12.24
C SER A 10 -18.07 -19.88 -11.82
N LEU A 11 -18.49 -20.28 -10.62
CA LEU A 11 -18.27 -21.62 -10.08
C LEU A 11 -18.78 -22.73 -11.01
N GLU A 12 -19.92 -22.49 -11.65
CA GLU A 12 -20.55 -23.46 -12.56
C GLU A 12 -19.74 -23.65 -13.83
N GLU A 13 -19.15 -22.57 -14.35
CA GLU A 13 -18.36 -22.56 -15.58
C GLU A 13 -16.98 -23.20 -15.38
N ASN A 14 -16.39 -23.05 -14.20
CA ASN A 14 -15.04 -23.52 -13.90
C ASN A 14 -14.99 -24.94 -13.28
N ALA A 15 -16.12 -25.61 -13.06
CA ALA A 15 -16.20 -26.92 -12.38
C ALA A 15 -15.35 -28.03 -13.05
N HIS A 16 -15.02 -27.89 -14.33
CA HIS A 16 -14.26 -28.87 -15.11
C HIS A 16 -12.87 -28.38 -15.55
N SER A 17 -12.43 -27.20 -15.10
CA SER A 17 -11.15 -26.64 -15.49
C SER A 17 -9.99 -27.29 -14.71
N THR A 18 -8.94 -27.68 -15.43
CA THR A 18 -7.70 -28.20 -14.86
C THR A 18 -6.66 -27.11 -14.57
N THR A 19 -6.94 -25.87 -14.98
CA THR A 19 -6.00 -24.75 -14.81
C THR A 19 -6.08 -24.24 -13.37
N PRO A 20 -4.94 -24.01 -12.70
CA PRO A 20 -4.95 -23.47 -11.35
C PRO A 20 -5.48 -22.02 -11.37
N CYS A 21 -6.64 -21.82 -10.77
CA CYS A 21 -7.25 -20.50 -10.60
C CYS A 21 -7.17 -20.03 -9.13
N THR A 22 -7.35 -18.73 -8.90
CA THR A 22 -7.44 -18.13 -7.57
C THR A 22 -8.90 -17.87 -7.23
N LYS A 23 -9.34 -18.27 -6.04
CA LYS A 23 -10.71 -18.04 -5.55
C LYS A 23 -10.87 -16.57 -5.19
N VAL A 24 -11.99 -15.96 -5.57
CA VAL A 24 -12.30 -14.56 -5.25
C VAL A 24 -13.47 -14.51 -4.30
N PHE A 25 -13.26 -13.89 -3.13
CA PHE A 25 -14.25 -13.68 -2.09
C PHE A 25 -14.56 -12.20 -1.93
N VAL A 26 -15.83 -11.87 -1.71
CA VAL A 26 -16.27 -10.52 -1.35
C VAL A 26 -17.09 -10.62 -0.06
N ASN A 27 -16.62 -10.01 1.03
CA ASN A 27 -17.24 -10.09 2.36
C ASN A 27 -17.53 -11.54 2.79
N GLY A 28 -16.59 -12.45 2.51
CA GLY A 28 -16.70 -13.89 2.82
C GLY A 28 -17.55 -14.70 1.84
N VAL A 29 -18.26 -14.07 0.90
CA VAL A 29 -19.02 -14.77 -0.14
C VAL A 29 -18.08 -15.17 -1.27
N TRP A 30 -18.04 -16.46 -1.62
CA TRP A 30 -17.27 -16.94 -2.76
C TRP A 30 -17.96 -16.55 -4.06
N MET A 31 -17.40 -15.56 -4.76
CA MET A 31 -17.98 -15.01 -5.99
C MET A 31 -17.60 -15.82 -7.23
N GLY A 32 -16.41 -16.40 -7.25
CA GLY A 32 -15.93 -17.17 -8.40
C GLY A 32 -14.43 -17.39 -8.36
N VAL A 33 -13.85 -17.60 -9.53
CA VAL A 33 -12.41 -17.84 -9.69
C VAL A 33 -11.82 -16.95 -10.78
N HIS A 34 -10.54 -16.63 -10.66
CA HIS A 34 -9.83 -15.79 -11.61
C HIS A 34 -8.47 -16.41 -11.96
N ARG A 35 -8.10 -16.40 -13.25
CA ARG A 35 -6.86 -17.02 -13.75
C ARG A 35 -5.62 -16.15 -13.52
N ASP A 36 -5.77 -14.82 -13.61
CA ASP A 36 -4.68 -13.85 -13.39
C ASP A 36 -4.99 -12.89 -12.22
N PRO A 37 -4.92 -13.37 -10.97
CA PRO A 37 -5.20 -12.53 -9.81
C PRO A 37 -4.22 -11.37 -9.63
N ALA A 38 -3.01 -11.44 -10.22
CA ALA A 38 -2.01 -10.41 -10.08
C ALA A 38 -2.43 -9.14 -10.83
N ASN A 39 -2.91 -9.29 -12.06
CA ASN A 39 -3.44 -8.17 -12.84
C ASN A 39 -4.74 -7.61 -12.25
N LEU A 40 -5.61 -8.48 -11.72
CA LEU A 40 -6.84 -8.05 -11.04
C LEU A 40 -6.51 -7.19 -9.81
N VAL A 41 -5.56 -7.62 -8.96
CA VAL A 41 -5.13 -6.84 -7.80
C VAL A 41 -4.57 -5.49 -8.20
N LYS A 42 -3.68 -5.47 -9.20
CA LYS A 42 -3.08 -4.23 -9.71
C LYS A 42 -4.14 -3.25 -10.20
N THR A 43 -5.18 -3.76 -10.87
CA THR A 43 -6.28 -2.95 -11.37
C THR A 43 -7.11 -2.37 -10.23
N ILE A 44 -7.57 -3.21 -9.30
CA ILE A 44 -8.39 -2.76 -8.17
C ILE A 44 -7.66 -1.70 -7.35
N LYS A 45 -6.36 -1.91 -7.06
CA LYS A 45 -5.54 -0.90 -6.38
C LYS A 45 -5.44 0.40 -7.18
N LYS A 46 -5.32 0.33 -8.50
CA LYS A 46 -5.28 1.52 -9.36
C LYS A 46 -6.60 2.28 -9.36
N LEU A 47 -7.74 1.59 -9.33
CA LEU A 47 -9.06 2.20 -9.24
C LEU A 47 -9.31 2.82 -7.85
N ARG A 48 -8.88 2.14 -6.78
CA ARG A 48 -8.89 2.68 -5.41
C ARG A 48 -8.10 3.99 -5.29
N ARG A 49 -6.91 4.03 -5.91
CA ARG A 49 -6.02 5.22 -5.93
C ARG A 49 -6.50 6.35 -6.84
N LYS A 50 -7.61 6.16 -7.58
CA LYS A 50 -8.21 7.14 -8.49
C LYS A 50 -9.58 7.62 -8.05
N ASP A 51 -10.05 7.20 -6.88
CA ASP A 51 -11.39 7.50 -6.36
C ASP A 51 -12.53 6.80 -7.15
N ASP A 52 -12.21 5.82 -8.02
CA ASP A 52 -13.21 5.01 -8.72
C ASP A 52 -13.80 3.91 -7.82
N ILE A 53 -13.01 3.45 -6.84
CA ILE A 53 -13.41 2.53 -5.76
C ILE A 53 -13.16 3.23 -4.43
N SER A 54 -14.06 3.05 -3.46
CA SER A 54 -13.90 3.63 -2.13
C SER A 54 -12.52 3.28 -1.53
N PRO A 55 -11.77 4.27 -1.00
CA PRO A 55 -10.48 4.04 -0.34
C PRO A 55 -10.51 3.06 0.83
N GLU A 56 -11.68 2.82 1.42
CA GLU A 56 -11.90 1.93 2.56
C GLU A 56 -12.04 0.44 2.16
N VAL A 57 -12.16 0.16 0.86
CA VAL A 57 -12.21 -1.22 0.36
C VAL A 57 -10.84 -1.85 0.55
N SER A 58 -10.79 -2.95 1.30
CA SER A 58 -9.57 -3.74 1.50
C SER A 58 -9.48 -4.86 0.48
N LEU A 59 -8.23 -5.19 0.14
CA LEU A 59 -7.89 -6.15 -0.88
C LEU A 59 -6.70 -7.00 -0.43
N VAL A 60 -6.98 -8.25 -0.06
CA VAL A 60 -5.99 -9.19 0.48
C VAL A 60 -5.80 -10.32 -0.51
N ARG A 61 -4.57 -10.50 -1.02
CA ARG A 61 -4.21 -11.63 -1.87
C ARG A 61 -3.34 -12.62 -1.11
N ASP A 62 -3.94 -13.73 -0.73
CA ASP A 62 -3.22 -14.87 -0.18
C ASP A 62 -2.67 -15.74 -1.32
N ILE A 63 -1.36 -15.63 -1.55
CA ILE A 63 -0.67 -16.37 -2.60
C ILE A 63 -0.60 -17.87 -2.27
N ARG A 64 -0.49 -18.23 -0.99
CA ARG A 64 -0.32 -19.62 -0.55
C ARG A 64 -1.63 -20.39 -0.69
N GLU A 65 -2.72 -19.81 -0.19
CA GLU A 65 -4.05 -20.42 -0.25
C GLU A 65 -4.74 -20.22 -1.61
N LYS A 66 -4.14 -19.40 -2.48
CA LYS A 66 -4.71 -18.99 -3.78
C LYS A 66 -6.09 -18.37 -3.61
N GLU A 67 -6.18 -17.40 -2.70
CA GLU A 67 -7.40 -16.67 -2.43
C GLU A 67 -7.18 -15.16 -2.57
N LEU A 68 -8.18 -14.48 -3.13
CA LEU A 68 -8.28 -13.03 -3.19
C LEU A 68 -9.54 -12.65 -2.40
N ARG A 69 -9.38 -11.88 -1.33
CA ARG A 69 -10.47 -11.46 -0.45
C ARG A 69 -10.63 -9.95 -0.56
N LEU A 70 -11.86 -9.52 -0.81
CA LEU A 70 -12.27 -8.12 -0.83
C LEU A 70 -13.20 -7.87 0.33
N TYR A 71 -12.94 -6.80 1.07
CA TYR A 71 -13.79 -6.37 2.19
C TYR A 71 -14.30 -4.96 1.95
N THR A 72 -15.61 -4.82 2.04
CA THR A 72 -16.34 -3.56 1.89
C THR A 72 -17.24 -3.29 3.09
N ASP A 73 -17.14 -4.11 4.13
CA ASP A 73 -17.89 -3.99 5.36
C ASP A 73 -17.33 -2.86 6.24
N PRO A 74 -18.19 -2.20 7.04
CA PRO A 74 -17.78 -1.17 7.98
C PRO A 74 -17.18 -1.77 9.27
N GLY A 75 -16.42 -0.97 10.01
CA GLY A 75 -15.89 -1.33 11.33
C GLY A 75 -14.42 -1.76 11.34
N ARG A 76 -13.79 -1.87 10.17
CA ARG A 76 -12.34 -2.11 10.03
C ARG A 76 -11.56 -0.86 10.42
N VAL A 77 -10.48 -1.04 11.17
CA VAL A 77 -9.55 0.03 11.53
C VAL A 77 -8.58 0.21 10.39
N CYS A 78 -8.45 1.43 9.89
CA CYS A 78 -7.55 1.77 8.80
C CYS A 78 -6.40 2.65 9.29
N ARG A 79 -5.21 2.44 8.72
CA ARG A 79 -4.00 3.22 8.96
C ARG A 79 -3.54 3.86 7.64
N PRO A 80 -3.38 5.20 7.60
CA PRO A 80 -2.87 5.87 6.41
C PRO A 80 -1.35 5.70 6.30
N LEU A 81 -0.87 5.26 5.14
CA LEU A 81 0.55 5.14 4.82
C LEU A 81 0.88 5.82 3.49
N PHE A 82 2.14 6.24 3.32
CA PHE A 82 2.61 6.72 2.03
C PHE A 82 2.83 5.55 1.07
N ILE A 83 2.40 5.71 -0.17
CA ILE A 83 2.68 4.74 -1.23
C ILE A 83 4.14 4.86 -1.66
N VAL A 84 4.79 3.71 -1.82
CA VAL A 84 6.16 3.59 -2.34
C VAL A 84 6.11 2.89 -3.70
N GLU A 85 6.74 3.51 -4.70
CA GLU A 85 6.96 2.92 -6.02
C GLU A 85 8.45 3.00 -6.36
N ASN A 86 9.04 1.88 -6.81
CA ASN A 86 10.46 1.79 -7.15
C ASN A 86 11.40 2.31 -6.03
N GLN A 87 11.13 1.93 -4.78
CA GLN A 87 11.90 2.38 -3.60
C GLN A 87 11.93 3.91 -3.43
N GLN A 88 10.90 4.61 -3.93
CA GLN A 88 10.72 6.05 -3.78
C GLN A 88 9.30 6.36 -3.33
N LEU A 89 9.16 7.39 -2.49
CA LEU A 89 7.84 7.90 -2.13
C LEU A 89 7.16 8.51 -3.35
N VAL A 90 5.87 8.23 -3.50
CA VAL A 90 5.02 8.97 -4.45
C VAL A 90 4.86 10.43 -4.01
N LEU A 91 4.92 10.69 -2.69
CA LEU A 91 4.95 12.03 -2.13
C LEU A 91 6.20 12.80 -2.59
N GLN A 92 6.00 13.96 -3.20
CA GLN A 92 7.06 14.87 -3.65
C GLN A 92 6.97 16.21 -2.92
N LYS A 93 8.08 16.97 -2.92
CA LYS A 93 8.14 18.32 -2.32
C LYS A 93 7.06 19.28 -2.88
N LYS A 94 6.62 19.10 -4.13
CA LYS A 94 5.52 19.90 -4.72
C LYS A 94 4.19 19.68 -4.00
N HIS A 95 3.86 18.43 -3.65
CA HIS A 95 2.63 18.10 -2.92
C HIS A 95 2.62 18.74 -1.54
N VAL A 96 3.77 18.73 -0.85
CA VAL A 96 3.93 19.42 0.45
C VAL A 96 3.68 20.92 0.31
N LYS A 97 4.21 21.57 -0.74
CA LYS A 97 3.93 22.99 -1.01
C LYS A 97 2.45 23.26 -1.27
N TRP A 98 1.78 22.38 -2.01
CA TRP A 98 0.35 22.50 -2.29
C TRP A 98 -0.49 22.39 -1.02
N ILE A 99 -0.18 21.44 -0.12
CA ILE A 99 -0.85 21.31 1.19
C ILE A 99 -0.67 22.59 2.02
N VAL A 100 0.55 23.12 2.11
CA VAL A 100 0.84 24.33 2.90
C VAL A 100 0.15 25.56 2.32
N ARG A 101 0.08 25.68 0.99
CA ARG A 101 -0.66 26.74 0.30
C ARG A 101 -2.18 26.56 0.42
N GLY A 102 -2.65 25.33 0.57
CA GLY A 102 -4.06 24.95 0.53
C GLY A 102 -4.62 24.78 -0.89
N SER A 103 -3.80 24.93 -1.93
CA SER A 103 -4.21 24.80 -3.32
C SER A 103 -3.10 24.26 -4.23
N ASP A 104 -3.50 23.59 -5.32
CA ASP A 104 -2.62 23.16 -6.39
C ASP A 104 -2.29 24.30 -7.36
N ASP A 105 -1.47 24.01 -8.38
CA ASP A 105 -1.00 25.02 -9.33
C ASP A 105 -2.11 25.54 -10.26
N ASP A 106 -3.22 24.82 -10.36
CA ASP A 106 -4.43 25.18 -11.10
C ASP A 106 -5.44 25.96 -10.23
N GLY A 107 -5.10 26.21 -8.96
CA GLY A 107 -5.92 26.94 -8.00
C GLY A 107 -7.04 26.09 -7.38
N GLN A 108 -7.04 24.78 -7.58
CA GLN A 108 -7.99 23.86 -6.92
C GLN A 108 -7.57 23.61 -5.48
N GLU A 109 -8.56 23.37 -4.62
CA GLU A 109 -8.31 23.10 -3.20
C GLU A 109 -7.52 21.79 -3.02
N TYR A 110 -6.40 21.87 -2.29
CA TYR A 110 -5.51 20.73 -2.06
C TYR A 110 -5.35 20.44 -0.57
N LYS A 111 -6.13 19.45 -0.11
CA LYS A 111 -6.20 19.00 1.29
C LYS A 111 -5.91 17.49 1.40
N TRP A 112 -6.09 16.93 2.60
CA TRP A 112 -5.95 15.51 2.88
C TRP A 112 -6.69 14.60 1.89
N GLU A 113 -7.94 14.92 1.57
CA GLU A 113 -8.75 14.15 0.63
C GLU A 113 -8.07 14.00 -0.74
N GLN A 114 -7.40 15.05 -1.22
CA GLN A 114 -6.66 15.00 -2.48
C GLN A 114 -5.44 14.09 -2.39
N LEU A 115 -4.79 13.95 -1.24
CA LEU A 115 -3.67 13.00 -1.07
C LEU A 115 -4.13 11.55 -1.24
N ILE A 116 -5.34 11.23 -0.80
CA ILE A 116 -5.95 9.91 -0.98
C ILE A 116 -6.36 9.74 -2.45
N LYS A 117 -7.13 10.69 -3.00
CA LYS A 117 -7.66 10.64 -4.37
C LYS A 117 -6.60 10.65 -5.46
N THR A 118 -5.43 11.26 -5.19
CA THR A 118 -4.29 11.25 -6.10
C THR A 118 -3.35 10.06 -5.91
N GLY A 119 -3.65 9.14 -4.99
CA GLY A 119 -2.85 7.95 -4.76
C GLY A 119 -1.47 8.25 -4.15
N ILE A 120 -1.37 9.27 -3.29
CA ILE A 120 -0.16 9.54 -2.50
C ILE A 120 -0.22 8.78 -1.17
N ILE A 121 -1.41 8.73 -0.57
CA ILE A 121 -1.69 8.03 0.68
C ILE A 121 -2.66 6.89 0.40
N GLU A 122 -2.41 5.74 1.00
CA GLU A 122 -3.28 4.57 0.96
C GLU A 122 -3.74 4.22 2.37
N LEU A 123 -5.03 3.94 2.53
CA LEU A 123 -5.59 3.47 3.78
C LEU A 123 -5.49 1.94 3.80
N LEU A 124 -4.71 1.39 4.73
CA LEU A 124 -4.57 -0.05 4.92
C LEU A 124 -5.30 -0.50 6.16
N ASP A 125 -6.04 -1.59 6.07
CA ASP A 125 -6.54 -2.28 7.25
C ASP A 125 -5.57 -3.35 7.75
N ALA A 126 -5.86 -3.91 8.93
CA ALA A 126 -5.01 -4.89 9.57
C ALA A 126 -4.78 -6.16 8.73
N GLU A 127 -5.76 -6.59 7.93
CA GLU A 127 -5.59 -7.76 7.07
C GLU A 127 -4.74 -7.45 5.83
N GLU A 128 -4.90 -6.26 5.21
CA GLU A 128 -4.05 -5.85 4.09
C GLU A 128 -2.60 -5.63 4.55
N GLU A 129 -2.40 -5.16 5.80
CA GLU A 129 -1.08 -4.97 6.42
C GLU A 129 -0.23 -6.26 6.42
N GLU A 130 -0.81 -7.46 6.49
CA GLU A 130 -0.08 -8.73 6.46
C GLU A 130 0.61 -9.02 5.12
N THR A 131 0.16 -8.36 4.04
CA THR A 131 0.63 -8.63 2.67
C THR A 131 1.57 -7.55 2.12
N VAL A 132 1.77 -6.46 2.87
CA VAL A 132 2.58 -5.31 2.46
C VAL A 132 3.92 -5.27 3.21
N MET A 133 4.84 -4.46 2.68
CA MET A 133 6.14 -4.21 3.31
C MET A 133 6.25 -2.71 3.58
N ILE A 134 6.34 -2.33 4.86
CA ILE A 134 6.29 -0.94 5.31
C ILE A 134 7.66 -0.51 5.83
N SER A 135 8.26 0.53 5.23
CA SER A 135 9.47 1.16 5.75
C SER A 135 9.15 2.13 6.90
N MET A 136 10.03 2.24 7.88
CA MET A 136 9.80 3.11 9.05
C MET A 136 10.17 4.57 8.79
N SER A 137 11.20 4.80 7.96
CA SER A 137 11.67 6.11 7.55
C SER A 137 11.91 6.15 6.04
N PRO A 138 11.77 7.33 5.39
CA PRO A 138 12.23 7.51 4.01
C PRO A 138 13.72 7.19 3.82
N ASP A 139 14.55 7.33 4.88
CA ASP A 139 15.96 6.95 4.86
C ASP A 139 16.17 5.44 4.57
N ASP A 140 15.22 4.60 5.01
CA ASP A 140 15.30 3.15 4.81
C ASP A 140 15.11 2.84 3.31
N LEU A 141 14.28 3.61 2.62
CA LEU A 141 14.09 3.50 1.16
C LEU A 141 15.36 3.88 0.40
N GLU A 142 16.05 4.94 0.84
CA GLU A 142 17.34 5.34 0.27
C GLU A 142 18.43 4.30 0.50
N THR A 143 18.49 3.75 1.72
CA THR A 143 19.42 2.68 2.08
C THR A 143 19.19 1.45 1.21
N SER A 144 17.95 0.98 1.08
CA SER A 144 17.61 -0.15 0.22
C SER A 144 17.95 0.10 -1.26
N ARG A 145 17.75 1.33 -1.76
CA ARG A 145 18.08 1.69 -3.15
C ARG A 145 19.59 1.69 -3.39
N ASN A 146 20.38 2.20 -2.45
CA ASN A 146 21.84 2.19 -2.54
C ASN A 146 22.39 0.76 -2.49
N GLN A 147 21.85 -0.07 -1.60
CA GLN A 147 22.21 -1.49 -1.51
C GLN A 147 21.86 -2.26 -2.79
N GLN A 148 20.70 -1.97 -3.42
CA GLN A 148 20.34 -2.56 -4.72
C GLN A 148 21.30 -2.16 -5.85
N ASN A 149 21.87 -0.96 -5.80
CA ASN A 149 22.87 -0.48 -6.74
C ASN A 149 24.29 -1.00 -6.44
N GLY A 150 24.46 -1.86 -5.43
CA GLY A 150 25.77 -2.38 -5.02
C GLY A 150 26.66 -1.35 -4.33
N LEU A 151 26.09 -0.26 -3.82
CA LEU A 151 26.80 0.72 -2.99
C LEU A 151 26.81 0.22 -1.55
N ASP A 152 28.00 0.14 -0.96
CA ASP A 152 28.17 -0.25 0.45
C ASP A 152 27.56 0.80 1.37
N THR A 153 26.36 0.52 1.89
CA THR A 153 25.66 1.39 2.86
C THR A 153 26.42 1.52 4.19
N HIS A 154 27.37 0.62 4.47
CA HIS A 154 28.27 0.66 5.62
C HIS A 154 29.39 1.70 5.50
N THR A 155 29.59 2.34 4.34
CA THR A 155 30.62 3.40 4.19
C THR A 155 30.16 4.77 4.71
N ASN A 156 28.89 4.92 5.08
CA ASN A 156 28.34 6.12 5.71
C ASN A 156 28.27 6.02 7.24
N GLU A 157 29.20 5.30 7.89
CA GLU A 157 29.58 5.64 9.26
C GLU A 157 30.39 6.95 9.25
N GLY A 158 29.73 8.05 8.91
CA GLY A 158 30.20 9.36 9.33
C GLY A 158 30.35 9.37 10.85
N GLU A 159 31.32 10.16 11.35
CA GLU A 159 31.62 10.47 12.75
C GLU A 159 30.67 9.80 13.77
N PHE A 160 31.14 8.75 14.45
CA PHE A 160 30.38 8.01 15.44
C PHE A 160 29.69 8.97 16.42
N ASP A 161 28.37 9.13 16.28
CA ASP A 161 27.53 9.93 17.16
C ASP A 161 27.02 9.04 18.31
N PRO A 162 27.53 9.20 19.54
CA PRO A 162 27.10 8.38 20.68
C PRO A 162 25.63 8.61 21.08
N ALA A 163 25.00 9.70 20.62
CA ALA A 163 23.60 10.03 20.89
C ALA A 163 22.64 9.49 19.82
N ALA A 164 23.16 8.96 18.70
CA ALA A 164 22.33 8.43 17.64
C ALA A 164 21.59 7.15 18.06
N ARG A 165 20.34 7.01 17.61
CA ARG A 165 19.56 5.80 17.82
C ARG A 165 20.14 4.65 16.98
N LEU A 166 20.25 3.47 17.58
CA LEU A 166 20.63 2.25 16.87
C LEU A 166 19.61 1.96 15.76
N LYS A 167 20.07 1.92 14.50
CA LYS A 167 19.27 1.50 13.34
C LYS A 167 19.54 0.03 13.04
N ALA A 168 18.48 -0.73 12.79
CA ALA A 168 18.61 -2.11 12.33
C ALA A 168 19.07 -2.13 10.86
N GLY A 169 19.79 -3.18 10.47
CA GLY A 169 20.12 -3.40 9.06
C GLY A 169 18.87 -3.61 8.22
N VAL A 170 18.76 -2.89 7.11
CA VAL A 170 17.64 -3.02 6.17
C VAL A 170 17.97 -4.12 5.17
N ASN A 171 17.24 -5.24 5.22
CA ASN A 171 17.39 -6.36 4.28
C ASN A 171 16.15 -6.54 3.38
N ALA A 172 15.36 -5.49 3.20
CA ALA A 172 14.16 -5.51 2.37
C ALA A 172 14.46 -4.96 0.97
N HIS A 173 13.95 -5.67 -0.05
CA HIS A 173 14.14 -5.31 -1.46
C HIS A 173 12.85 -4.85 -2.16
N THR A 174 11.71 -4.89 -1.48
CA THR A 174 10.39 -4.67 -2.08
C THR A 174 9.48 -3.88 -1.14
N TRP A 175 9.82 -2.62 -0.86
CA TRP A 175 8.95 -1.75 -0.07
C TRP A 175 7.71 -1.38 -0.89
N THR A 176 6.54 -1.46 -0.26
CA THR A 176 5.26 -1.05 -0.90
C THR A 176 4.69 0.20 -0.27
N HIS A 177 4.99 0.43 1.02
CA HIS A 177 4.54 1.60 1.75
C HIS A 177 5.64 2.13 2.68
N CYS A 178 5.46 3.36 3.14
CA CYS A 178 6.28 3.98 4.17
C CYS A 178 5.39 4.58 5.25
N GLU A 179 5.81 4.43 6.49
CA GLU A 179 5.20 5.10 7.63
C GLU A 179 5.18 6.62 7.43
N ILE A 180 4.10 7.28 7.83
CA ILE A 180 4.04 8.75 7.83
C ILE A 180 5.00 9.29 8.89
N HIS A 181 4.87 8.80 10.13
CA HIS A 181 5.81 9.04 11.20
C HIS A 181 5.63 8.00 12.32
N PRO A 182 6.70 7.37 12.86
CA PRO A 182 6.58 6.33 13.88
C PRO A 182 5.87 6.74 15.17
N SER A 183 5.81 8.04 15.50
CA SER A 183 5.07 8.53 16.68
C SER A 183 3.55 8.40 16.56
N MET A 184 3.02 8.20 15.34
CA MET A 184 1.58 8.05 15.11
C MET A 184 1.01 6.73 15.65
N ILE A 185 1.88 5.84 16.15
CA ILE A 185 1.47 4.64 16.89
C ILE A 185 0.94 4.97 18.30
N LEU A 186 1.26 6.17 18.82
CA LEU A 186 0.89 6.57 20.17
C LEU A 186 -0.58 6.97 20.24
N GLY A 187 -1.25 6.53 21.31
CA GLY A 187 -2.58 7.04 21.66
C GLY A 187 -2.53 8.46 22.22
N ILE A 188 -3.71 9.09 22.34
CA ILE A 188 -3.86 10.50 22.74
C ILE A 188 -3.08 10.83 24.01
N CYS A 189 -3.25 10.05 25.09
CA CYS A 189 -2.61 10.35 26.37
C CYS A 189 -1.08 10.21 26.35
N ALA A 190 -0.52 9.36 25.48
CA ALA A 190 0.92 9.16 25.35
C ALA A 190 1.57 10.17 24.38
N SER A 191 0.77 10.91 23.62
CA SER A 191 1.23 11.94 22.67
C SER A 191 1.39 13.33 23.30
N ILE A 192 1.02 13.49 24.56
CA ILE A 192 1.15 14.71 25.38
C ILE A 192 2.48 14.66 26.13
#